data_AF-A0AA37LSW9-F1
#
_entry.id   AF-A0AA37LSW9-F1
#
_cell.length_a   1.000
_cell.length_b   1.000
_cell.length_c   1.000
_cell.angle_alpha   90.00
_cell.angle_beta   90.00
_cell.angle_gamma   90.00
#
_symmetry.space_group_name_H-M   'P 1'
#
loop_
_entity.id
_entity.type
_entity.pdbx_description
1 polymer ?
#
loop_
_entity_poly.entity_id
_entity_poly.type
_entity_poly.pdbx_seq_one_letter_code
_entity_poly.pdbx_strand_id
1 'polypeptide(L)'
;MAGPVPTATSLADIYTEDALPVQTKRWSSLLAQFRSEYGHAAAVVARSPGRVNIIGEHIDYSLYSVLPMAITADAILAFSVTDTPADSDTFTLRVANAQSDKYPSRTFEVPIAGDVPIDAKVHEWSNYFKSGLRGALELLRRKHGKDFRPKGMEILMDGTVPVGGGLSSSAAFVSASALAVMLANGEQTVDKTELTELAIVSERAVGVNSGG
;
A
#
# COMPACT_ATOMS: atom_id res chain seq x y z
N MET A 1 10.59 10.47 17.53
CA MET A 1 10.34 9.61 16.36
C MET A 1 9.10 8.77 16.62
N ALA A 2 8.28 8.53 15.60
CA ALA A 2 6.94 7.93 15.73
C ALA A 2 6.95 6.42 16.04
N GLY A 3 8.14 5.80 16.04
CA GLY A 3 8.34 4.37 16.31
C GLY A 3 7.95 3.49 15.13
N PRO A 4 8.05 2.15 15.29
CA PRO A 4 7.72 1.22 14.22
C PRO A 4 6.21 1.17 13.95
N VAL A 5 5.86 0.76 12.72
CA VAL A 5 4.48 0.41 12.34
C VAL A 5 4.02 -0.75 13.23
N PRO A 6 2.88 -0.63 13.93
CA PRO A 6 2.41 -1.66 14.85
C PRO A 6 1.92 -2.90 14.10
N THR A 7 2.09 -4.07 14.73
CA THR A 7 1.46 -5.32 14.31
C THR A 7 0.25 -5.59 15.19
N ALA A 8 -0.89 -5.86 14.57
CA ALA A 8 -2.11 -6.26 15.25
C ALA A 8 -2.35 -7.76 15.02
N THR A 9 -2.86 -8.44 16.05
CA THR A 9 -3.19 -9.88 15.98
C THR A 9 -4.70 -10.12 16.03
N SER A 10 -5.45 -9.09 16.40
CA SER A 10 -6.91 -9.08 16.43
C SER A 10 -7.46 -7.85 15.72
N LEU A 11 -8.63 -7.98 15.11
CA LEU A 11 -9.36 -6.83 14.56
C LEU A 11 -9.76 -5.83 15.66
N ALA A 12 -9.90 -6.28 16.91
CA ALA A 12 -10.17 -5.42 18.06
C ALA A 12 -8.98 -4.52 18.44
N ASP A 13 -7.76 -4.85 17.98
CA ASP A 13 -6.58 -3.99 18.15
C ASP A 13 -6.62 -2.79 17.18
N ILE A 14 -7.46 -2.87 16.15
CA ILE A 14 -7.46 -1.96 14.98
C ILE A 14 -8.76 -1.15 14.90
N TYR A 15 -9.89 -1.79 15.18
CA TYR A 15 -11.24 -1.26 14.98
C TYR A 15 -11.99 -1.15 16.30
N THR A 16 -12.88 -0.16 16.38
CA THR A 16 -13.79 0.03 17.51
C THR A 16 -14.83 -1.08 17.59
N GLU A 17 -15.37 -1.33 18.78
CA GLU A 17 -16.32 -2.43 19.03
C GLU A 17 -17.54 -2.41 18.10
N ASP A 18 -18.06 -1.22 17.79
CA ASP A 18 -19.19 -1.01 16.89
C ASP A 18 -18.85 -1.33 15.42
N ALA A 19 -17.59 -1.14 15.02
CA ALA A 19 -17.11 -1.45 13.67
C ALA A 19 -16.77 -2.94 13.47
N LEU A 20 -16.51 -3.69 14.55
CA LEU A 20 -16.05 -5.07 14.48
C LEU A 20 -16.95 -6.00 13.65
N PRO A 21 -18.30 -5.98 13.75
CA PRO A 21 -19.13 -6.88 12.96
C PRO A 21 -18.96 -6.68 11.45
N VAL A 22 -18.92 -5.42 11.00
CA VAL A 22 -18.76 -5.06 9.59
C VAL A 22 -17.34 -5.38 9.11
N GLN A 23 -16.33 -5.02 9.89
CA GLN A 23 -14.93 -5.24 9.52
C GLN A 23 -14.55 -6.72 9.53
N THR A 24 -15.12 -7.52 10.43
CA THR A 24 -14.92 -8.98 10.45
C THR A 24 -15.45 -9.61 9.17
N LYS A 25 -16.64 -9.20 8.71
CA LYS A 25 -17.21 -9.69 7.45
C LYS A 25 -16.36 -9.26 6.26
N ARG A 26 -15.93 -8.00 6.22
CA ARG A 26 -15.05 -7.47 5.16
C ARG A 26 -13.72 -8.21 5.10
N TRP A 27 -13.06 -8.40 6.24
CA TRP A 27 -11.78 -9.11 6.34
C TRP A 27 -11.90 -10.57 5.89
N SER A 28 -12.95 -11.26 6.35
CA SER A 28 -13.22 -12.65 5.93
C SER A 28 -13.48 -12.74 4.43
N SER A 29 -14.23 -11.79 3.87
CA SER A 29 -14.48 -11.71 2.42
C SER A 29 -13.19 -11.46 1.65
N LEU A 30 -12.33 -10.55 2.10
CA LEU A 30 -11.03 -10.28 1.47
C LEU A 30 -10.17 -11.55 1.41
N LEU A 31 -10.03 -12.27 2.52
CA LEU A 31 -9.23 -13.49 2.55
C LEU A 31 -9.83 -14.62 1.71
N ALA A 32 -11.16 -14.75 1.68
CA ALA A 32 -11.84 -15.72 0.85
C ALA A 32 -11.68 -15.41 -0.65
N GLN A 33 -11.83 -14.14 -1.04
CA GLN A 33 -11.60 -13.69 -2.41
C GLN A 33 -10.14 -13.86 -2.83
N PHE A 34 -9.18 -13.53 -1.97
CA PHE A 34 -7.76 -13.75 -2.25
C PHE A 34 -7.50 -15.23 -2.55
N ARG A 35 -8.05 -16.12 -1.73
CA ARG A 35 -7.92 -17.57 -1.94
C ARG A 35 -8.59 -18.03 -3.23
N SER A 36 -9.71 -17.42 -3.61
CA SER A 36 -10.38 -17.72 -4.89
C SER A 36 -9.58 -17.24 -6.09
N GLU A 37 -8.95 -16.07 -6.01
CA GLU A 37 -8.18 -15.45 -7.09
C GLU A 37 -6.85 -16.17 -7.32
N TYR A 38 -6.12 -16.50 -6.25
CA TYR A 38 -4.75 -17.02 -6.33
C TYR A 38 -4.61 -18.51 -5.96
N GLY A 39 -5.68 -19.15 -5.48
CA GLY A 39 -5.69 -20.58 -5.17
C GLY A 39 -5.04 -20.96 -3.83
N HIS A 40 -4.52 -20.01 -3.06
CA HIS A 40 -3.94 -20.23 -1.72
C HIS A 40 -4.27 -19.09 -0.74
N ALA A 41 -3.99 -19.29 0.54
CA ALA A 41 -4.25 -18.25 1.55
C ALA A 41 -3.26 -17.08 1.42
N ALA A 42 -3.73 -15.87 1.74
CA ALA A 42 -2.85 -14.72 1.95
C ALA A 42 -1.99 -14.94 3.20
N ALA A 43 -0.73 -14.53 3.15
CA ALA A 43 0.20 -14.65 4.27
C ALA A 43 0.03 -13.51 5.28
N VAL A 44 -0.13 -12.28 4.79
CA VAL A 44 -0.18 -11.07 5.63
C VAL A 44 -1.18 -10.08 5.03
N VAL A 45 -1.73 -9.20 5.87
CA VAL A 45 -2.52 -8.04 5.44
C VAL A 45 -1.84 -6.75 5.89
N ALA A 46 -1.51 -5.89 4.94
CA ALA A 46 -1.08 -4.51 5.22
C ALA A 46 -2.30 -3.58 5.26
N ARG A 47 -2.34 -2.66 6.22
CA ARG A 47 -3.44 -1.70 6.41
C ARG A 47 -2.90 -0.28 6.48
N SER A 48 -3.61 0.65 5.84
CA SER A 48 -3.44 2.08 6.11
C SER A 48 -4.80 2.79 6.13
N PRO A 49 -5.12 3.55 7.19
CA PRO A 49 -6.35 4.34 7.24
C PRO A 49 -6.30 5.53 6.28
N GLY A 50 -7.48 5.96 5.85
CA GLY A 50 -7.67 7.32 5.34
C GLY A 50 -7.62 8.33 6.48
N ARG A 51 -7.77 9.60 6.17
CA ARG A 51 -7.76 10.68 7.17
C ARG A 51 -8.72 11.80 6.82
N VAL A 52 -9.28 12.41 7.85
CA VAL A 52 -9.92 13.72 7.75
C VAL A 52 -8.96 14.78 8.27
N ASN A 53 -8.96 15.95 7.67
CA ASN A 53 -8.24 17.08 8.22
C ASN A 53 -9.22 17.94 9.01
N ILE A 54 -8.92 18.21 10.28
CA ILE A 54 -9.81 19.00 11.14
C ILE A 54 -9.63 20.48 10.80
N ILE A 55 -8.39 20.92 10.61
CA ILE A 55 -8.04 22.27 10.16
C ILE A 55 -6.64 22.29 9.52
N GLY A 56 -6.42 23.23 8.59
CA GLY A 56 -5.15 23.42 7.89
C GLY A 56 -5.17 22.84 6.48
N GLU A 57 -6.17 23.20 5.68
CA GLU A 57 -6.21 22.81 4.27
C GLU A 57 -5.18 23.63 3.47
N HIS A 58 -4.52 22.99 2.49
CA HIS A 58 -3.66 23.67 1.51
C HIS A 58 -2.47 24.45 2.10
N ILE A 59 -1.98 24.06 3.28
CA ILE A 59 -0.82 24.70 3.93
C ILE A 59 0.33 23.72 4.23
N ASP A 60 0.08 22.42 4.11
CA ASP A 60 1.04 21.33 4.34
C ASP A 60 2.21 21.36 3.35
N TYR A 61 1.95 21.55 2.05
CA TYR A 61 2.99 21.73 1.04
C TYR A 61 3.77 23.05 1.18
N SER A 62 3.27 23.96 2.02
CA SER A 62 3.97 25.19 2.41
C SER A 62 4.71 25.04 3.74
N LEU A 63 4.85 23.81 4.24
CA LEU A 63 5.55 23.43 5.46
C LEU A 63 4.92 23.97 6.76
N TYR A 64 3.66 24.40 6.72
CA TYR A 64 2.91 24.73 7.93
C TYR A 64 2.31 23.48 8.57
N SER A 65 2.15 23.52 9.89
CA SER A 65 1.51 22.44 10.63
C SER A 65 0.00 22.35 10.33
N VAL A 66 -0.50 21.13 10.30
CA VAL A 66 -1.92 20.79 10.09
C VAL A 66 -2.45 19.95 11.26
N LEU A 67 -3.77 19.82 11.40
CA LEU A 67 -4.39 19.01 12.46
C LEU A 67 -5.29 17.90 11.88
N PRO A 68 -4.72 16.80 11.36
CA PRO A 68 -5.49 15.70 10.82
C PRO A 68 -5.79 14.63 11.87
N MET A 69 -6.74 13.75 11.52
CA MET A 69 -7.05 12.54 12.27
C MET A 69 -7.32 11.38 11.31
N ALA A 70 -6.73 10.21 11.60
CA ALA A 70 -7.05 8.98 10.90
C ALA A 70 -8.51 8.56 11.14
N ILE A 71 -9.18 8.02 10.13
CA ILE A 71 -10.56 7.55 10.22
C ILE A 71 -10.62 6.01 10.14
N THR A 72 -11.78 5.44 10.47
CA THR A 72 -12.00 3.99 10.42
C THR A 72 -11.93 3.43 9.00
N ALA A 73 -12.32 4.23 7.99
CA ALA A 73 -12.21 3.85 6.59
C ALA A 73 -10.73 3.74 6.19
N ASP A 74 -10.38 2.68 5.46
CA ASP A 74 -8.99 2.32 5.20
C ASP A 74 -8.80 1.56 3.88
N ALA A 75 -7.55 1.40 3.49
CA ALA A 75 -7.09 0.45 2.48
C ALA A 75 -6.45 -0.75 3.17
N ILE A 76 -6.91 -1.95 2.82
CA ILE A 76 -6.35 -3.23 3.28
C ILE A 76 -5.87 -4.04 2.06
N LEU A 77 -4.65 -4.56 2.15
CA LEU A 77 -3.99 -5.34 1.10
C LEU A 77 -3.64 -6.71 1.68
N ALA A 78 -4.39 -7.74 1.31
CA ALA A 78 -4.00 -9.12 1.58
C ALA A 78 -2.95 -9.53 0.53
N PHE A 79 -1.83 -10.10 0.95
CA PHE A 79 -0.76 -10.46 0.03
C PHE A 79 -0.01 -11.72 0.43
N SER A 80 0.63 -12.32 -0.57
CA SER A 80 1.64 -13.37 -0.44
C SER A 80 2.80 -13.12 -1.39
N VAL A 81 3.96 -13.64 -1.02
CA VAL A 81 5.17 -13.60 -1.84
C VAL A 81 5.11 -14.72 -2.87
N THR A 82 5.53 -14.43 -4.09
CA THR A 82 5.73 -15.43 -5.15
C THR A 82 7.22 -15.55 -5.49
N ASP A 83 7.63 -16.75 -5.92
CA ASP A 83 9.01 -16.99 -6.31
C ASP A 83 9.37 -16.20 -7.56
N THR A 84 10.58 -15.64 -7.56
CA THR A 84 11.19 -15.02 -8.73
C THR A 84 12.36 -15.89 -9.17
N PRO A 85 12.36 -16.43 -10.41
CA PRO A 85 13.46 -17.25 -10.89
C PRO A 85 14.81 -16.54 -10.74
N ALA A 86 15.84 -17.31 -10.39
CA ALA A 86 17.17 -16.75 -10.10
C ALA A 86 17.82 -16.08 -11.32
N ASP A 87 17.49 -16.57 -12.51
CA ASP A 87 17.94 -16.11 -13.83
C ASP A 87 17.03 -15.05 -14.46
N SER A 88 15.95 -14.66 -13.77
CA SER A 88 15.05 -13.60 -14.26
C SER A 88 15.69 -12.23 -14.11
N ASP A 89 15.45 -11.34 -15.08
CA ASP A 89 15.77 -9.90 -15.00
C ASP A 89 14.59 -9.07 -14.50
N THR A 90 13.41 -9.68 -14.35
CA THR A 90 12.19 -9.07 -13.84
C THR A 90 11.58 -9.88 -12.71
N PHE A 91 10.72 -9.25 -11.91
CA PHE A 91 9.83 -9.91 -10.97
C PHE A 91 8.38 -9.56 -11.27
N THR A 92 7.47 -10.49 -10.97
CA THR A 92 6.06 -10.36 -11.34
C THR A 92 5.23 -9.91 -10.14
N LEU A 93 4.40 -8.90 -10.36
CA LEU A 93 3.42 -8.43 -9.39
C LEU A 93 2.01 -8.60 -9.98
N ARG A 94 1.15 -9.30 -9.26
CA ARG A 94 -0.26 -9.46 -9.61
C ARG A 94 -1.09 -8.71 -8.60
N VAL A 95 -1.80 -7.69 -9.07
CA VAL A 95 -2.60 -6.79 -8.23
C VAL A 95 -4.05 -6.88 -8.67
N ALA A 96 -4.90 -7.36 -7.77
CA ALA A 96 -6.34 -7.46 -7.93
C ALA A 96 -7.06 -6.54 -6.93
N ASN A 97 -8.35 -6.32 -7.17
CA ASN A 97 -9.21 -5.52 -6.31
C ASN A 97 -10.49 -6.30 -5.96
N ALA A 98 -10.96 -6.18 -4.72
CA ALA A 98 -12.22 -6.79 -4.29
C ALA A 98 -13.45 -6.24 -5.06
N GLN A 99 -13.33 -5.05 -5.65
CA GLN A 99 -14.32 -4.46 -6.56
C GLN A 99 -13.83 -4.57 -8.02
N SER A 100 -13.64 -5.80 -8.50
CA SER A 100 -13.04 -6.11 -9.81
C SER A 100 -13.73 -5.45 -11.00
N ASP A 101 -15.06 -5.29 -10.94
CA ASP A 101 -15.84 -4.64 -12.00
C ASP A 101 -15.45 -3.16 -12.19
N LYS A 102 -15.04 -2.51 -11.10
CA LYS A 102 -14.64 -1.10 -11.09
C LYS A 102 -13.13 -0.93 -11.26
N TYR A 103 -12.35 -1.86 -10.71
CA TYR A 103 -10.90 -1.83 -10.68
C TYR A 103 -10.34 -3.15 -11.22
N PRO A 104 -10.15 -3.26 -12.55
CA PRO A 104 -9.69 -4.49 -13.16
C PRO A 104 -8.31 -4.92 -12.65
N SER A 105 -8.13 -6.24 -12.50
CA SER A 105 -6.85 -6.83 -12.14
C SER A 105 -5.74 -6.50 -13.14
N ARG A 106 -4.51 -6.44 -12.64
CA ARG A 106 -3.31 -6.13 -13.41
C ARG A 106 -2.16 -7.03 -13.02
N THR A 107 -1.37 -7.41 -14.02
CA THR A 107 -0.07 -8.07 -13.83
C THR A 107 1.00 -7.15 -14.38
N PHE A 108 2.07 -6.98 -13.62
CA PHE A 108 3.22 -6.17 -13.99
C PHE A 108 4.48 -7.03 -13.95
N GLU A 109 5.32 -6.89 -14.96
CA GLU A 109 6.70 -7.33 -14.92
C GLU A 109 7.55 -6.10 -14.63
N VAL A 110 8.26 -6.12 -13.51
CA VAL A 110 9.07 -4.98 -13.06
C VAL A 110 10.54 -5.38 -13.13
N PRO A 111 11.41 -4.57 -13.74
CA PRO A 111 12.85 -4.83 -13.75
C PRO A 111 13.41 -4.97 -12.34
N ILE A 112 14.24 -5.98 -12.11
CA ILE A 112 14.92 -6.20 -10.83
C ILE A 112 15.86 -5.04 -10.52
N ALA A 113 16.59 -4.58 -11.54
CA ALA A 113 17.42 -3.39 -11.49
C ALA A 113 16.73 -2.23 -12.21
N GLY A 114 16.78 -1.04 -11.62
CA GLY A 114 16.24 0.19 -12.21
C GLY A 114 14.87 0.60 -11.67
N ASP A 115 14.24 1.55 -12.36
CA ASP A 115 13.02 2.21 -11.90
C ASP A 115 11.74 1.42 -12.20
N VAL A 116 10.73 1.65 -11.37
CA VAL A 116 9.37 1.15 -11.61
C VAL A 116 8.70 2.06 -12.65
N PRO A 117 8.27 1.52 -13.81
CA PRO A 117 7.64 2.33 -14.84
C PRO A 117 6.23 2.77 -14.41
N ILE A 118 6.03 4.08 -14.33
CA ILE A 118 4.74 4.71 -14.02
C ILE A 118 4.43 5.72 -15.14
N ASP A 119 3.33 5.51 -15.86
CA ASP A 119 2.81 6.49 -16.81
C ASP A 119 1.82 7.41 -16.13
N ALA A 120 2.28 8.61 -15.73
CA ALA A 120 1.47 9.63 -15.07
C ALA A 120 0.37 10.22 -15.98
N LYS A 121 0.39 9.97 -17.29
CA LYS A 121 -0.67 10.44 -18.21
C LYS A 121 -1.89 9.52 -18.19
N VAL A 122 -1.72 8.27 -17.74
CA VAL A 122 -2.79 7.29 -17.67
C VAL A 122 -3.36 7.26 -16.26
N HIS A 123 -4.64 7.61 -16.15
CA HIS A 123 -5.37 7.56 -14.87
C HIS A 123 -5.74 6.12 -14.55
N GLU A 124 -4.77 5.37 -14.02
CA GLU A 124 -4.93 3.97 -13.63
C GLU A 124 -4.80 3.79 -12.12
N TRP A 125 -5.76 3.10 -11.50
CA TRP A 125 -5.76 2.88 -10.05
C TRP A 125 -4.50 2.14 -9.56
N SER A 126 -3.95 1.25 -10.37
CA SER A 126 -2.76 0.47 -10.04
C SER A 126 -1.47 1.31 -10.04
N ASN A 127 -1.46 2.51 -10.64
CA ASN A 127 -0.33 3.42 -10.55
C ASN A 127 -0.07 3.87 -9.09
N TYR A 128 -1.10 3.95 -8.26
CA TYR A 128 -0.93 4.22 -6.82
C TYR A 128 -0.20 3.07 -6.10
N PHE A 129 -0.48 1.82 -6.47
CA PHE A 129 0.31 0.68 -5.97
C PHE A 129 1.76 0.76 -6.46
N LYS A 130 1.98 1.05 -7.76
CA LYS A 130 3.33 1.23 -8.33
C LYS A 130 4.10 2.35 -7.66
N SER A 131 3.44 3.43 -7.23
CA SER A 131 4.06 4.48 -6.42
C SER A 131 4.59 3.93 -5.10
N GLY A 132 3.75 3.26 -4.31
CA GLY A 132 4.20 2.64 -3.05
C GLY A 132 5.34 1.64 -3.26
N LEU A 133 5.26 0.83 -4.32
CA LEU A 133 6.32 -0.08 -4.75
C LEU A 133 7.62 0.67 -5.05
N ARG A 134 7.58 1.73 -5.87
CA ARG A 134 8.75 2.52 -6.25
C ARG A 134 9.49 3.03 -5.02
N GLY A 135 8.76 3.65 -4.09
CA GLY A 135 9.35 4.15 -2.85
C GLY A 135 9.95 3.04 -1.99
N ALA A 136 9.23 1.92 -1.81
CA ALA A 136 9.70 0.78 -1.02
C ALA A 136 10.98 0.17 -1.61
N LEU A 137 11.04 -0.02 -2.93
CA LEU A 137 12.24 -0.55 -3.58
C LEU A 137 13.43 0.40 -3.47
N GLU A 138 13.21 1.72 -3.55
CA GLU A 138 14.27 2.71 -3.34
C GLU A 138 14.89 2.57 -1.94
N LEU A 139 14.05 2.47 -0.90
CA LEU A 139 14.52 2.30 0.47
C LEU A 139 15.20 0.94 0.69
N LEU A 140 14.61 -0.15 0.18
CA LEU A 140 15.18 -1.50 0.28
C LEU A 140 16.56 -1.57 -0.40
N ARG A 141 16.73 -0.98 -1.58
CA ARG A 141 18.03 -0.93 -2.27
C ARG A 141 19.05 -0.06 -1.55
N ARG A 142 18.62 1.02 -0.88
CA ARG A 142 19.51 1.81 -0.02
C ARG A 142 19.97 1.01 1.19
N LYS A 143 19.10 0.21 1.78
CA LYS A 143 19.37 -0.58 3.00
C LYS A 143 20.20 -1.84 2.74
N HIS A 144 19.86 -2.58 1.67
CA HIS A 144 20.43 -3.89 1.37
C HIS A 144 21.46 -3.87 0.23
N GLY A 145 21.66 -2.72 -0.40
CA GLY A 145 22.60 -2.54 -1.50
C GLY A 145 21.98 -2.73 -2.90
N LYS A 146 22.79 -2.45 -3.92
CA LYS A 146 22.36 -2.45 -5.33
C LYS A 146 22.01 -3.84 -5.87
N ASP A 147 22.56 -4.88 -5.24
CA ASP A 147 22.33 -6.29 -5.61
C ASP A 147 21.05 -6.86 -4.97
N PHE A 148 20.31 -6.05 -4.21
CA PHE A 148 19.01 -6.43 -3.66
C PHE A 148 18.05 -6.86 -4.78
N ARG A 149 17.56 -8.10 -4.71
CA ARG A 149 16.60 -8.66 -5.65
C ARG A 149 15.20 -8.64 -5.03
N PRO A 150 14.27 -7.83 -5.56
CA PRO A 150 12.89 -7.82 -5.07
C PRO A 150 12.18 -9.14 -5.36
N LYS A 151 11.21 -9.48 -4.52
CA LYS A 151 10.37 -10.67 -4.72
C LYS A 151 9.08 -10.32 -5.47
N GLY A 152 8.58 -11.32 -6.21
CA GLY A 152 7.24 -11.30 -6.77
C GLY A 152 6.18 -11.33 -5.68
N MET A 153 4.97 -10.88 -6.02
CA MET A 153 3.86 -10.80 -5.09
C MET A 153 2.51 -10.99 -5.78
N GLU A 154 1.57 -11.57 -5.04
CA GLU A 154 0.15 -11.59 -5.35
C GLU A 154 -0.58 -10.77 -4.27
N ILE A 155 -1.38 -9.79 -4.69
CA ILE A 155 -2.01 -8.79 -3.83
C ILE A 155 -3.48 -8.63 -4.19
N LEU A 156 -4.37 -8.76 -3.20
CA LEU A 156 -5.76 -8.34 -3.30
C LEU A 156 -6.00 -7.11 -2.41
N MET A 157 -6.45 -6.02 -3.02
CA MET A 157 -6.79 -4.78 -2.32
C MET A 157 -8.30 -4.65 -2.11
N ASP A 158 -8.68 -4.19 -0.92
CA ASP A 158 -10.03 -3.66 -0.66
C ASP A 158 -9.94 -2.32 0.07
N GLY A 159 -10.73 -1.34 -0.38
CA GLY A 159 -10.69 0.03 0.11
C GLY A 159 -12.09 0.57 0.43
N THR A 160 -12.24 1.12 1.63
CA THR A 160 -13.50 1.78 2.06
C THR A 160 -13.39 3.29 2.16
N VAL A 161 -12.20 3.87 1.99
CA VAL A 161 -12.03 5.33 1.95
C VAL A 161 -12.72 5.90 0.70
N PRO A 162 -13.67 6.84 0.85
CA PRO A 162 -14.35 7.44 -0.30
C PRO A 162 -13.36 8.10 -1.26
N VAL A 163 -13.37 7.64 -2.52
CA VAL A 163 -12.50 8.15 -3.58
C VAL A 163 -12.94 9.57 -3.95
N GLY A 164 -11.99 10.50 -4.06
CA GLY A 164 -12.25 11.89 -4.46
C GLY A 164 -12.89 12.76 -3.38
N GLY A 165 -13.16 12.23 -2.19
CA GLY A 165 -13.78 12.98 -1.08
C GLY A 165 -12.81 13.82 -0.25
N GLY A 166 -11.57 14.02 -0.70
CA GLY A 166 -10.54 14.69 0.09
C GLY A 166 -10.09 13.90 1.33
N LEU A 167 -10.44 12.62 1.45
CA LEU A 167 -10.16 11.76 2.62
C LEU A 167 -8.86 10.93 2.50
N SER A 168 -7.99 11.28 1.55
CA SER A 168 -6.71 10.61 1.29
C SER A 168 -6.79 9.13 0.96
N SER A 169 -7.76 8.73 0.12
CA SER A 169 -7.87 7.35 -0.36
C SER A 169 -6.61 6.89 -1.12
N SER A 170 -5.97 7.80 -1.87
CA SER A 170 -4.74 7.53 -2.61
C SER A 170 -3.56 7.30 -1.66
N ALA A 171 -3.30 8.23 -0.73
CA ALA A 171 -2.20 8.12 0.22
C ALA A 171 -2.35 6.90 1.14
N ALA A 172 -3.57 6.55 1.54
CA ALA A 172 -3.84 5.31 2.25
C ALA A 172 -3.42 4.08 1.42
N PHE A 173 -3.79 4.04 0.13
CA PHE A 173 -3.40 2.93 -0.73
C PHE A 173 -1.89 2.88 -0.99
N VAL A 174 -1.24 4.03 -1.24
CA VAL A 174 0.21 4.13 -1.42
C VAL A 174 0.96 3.65 -0.19
N SER A 175 0.55 4.09 1.01
CA SER A 175 1.18 3.72 2.28
C SER A 175 1.03 2.23 2.58
N ALA A 176 -0.16 1.66 2.38
CA ALA A 176 -0.39 0.23 2.53
C ALA A 176 0.41 -0.60 1.52
N SER A 177 0.56 -0.10 0.28
CA SER A 177 1.34 -0.74 -0.78
C SER A 177 2.84 -0.76 -0.43
N ALA A 178 3.39 0.37 -0.01
CA ALA A 178 4.78 0.47 0.42
C ALA A 178 5.06 -0.47 1.60
N LEU A 179 4.17 -0.48 2.61
CA LEU A 179 4.29 -1.39 3.74
C LEU A 179 4.25 -2.86 3.31
N ALA A 180 3.31 -3.25 2.44
CA ALA A 180 3.23 -4.62 1.92
C ALA A 180 4.51 -5.05 1.21
N VAL A 181 5.09 -4.17 0.38
CA VAL A 181 6.34 -4.45 -0.35
C VAL A 181 7.52 -4.61 0.61
N MET A 182 7.65 -3.75 1.63
CA MET A 182 8.69 -3.86 2.65
C MET A 182 8.60 -5.22 3.36
N LEU A 183 7.40 -5.59 3.85
CA LEU A 183 7.17 -6.85 4.55
C LEU A 183 7.42 -8.08 3.66
N ALA A 184 6.94 -8.05 2.42
CA ALA A 184 7.15 -9.13 1.44
C ALA A 184 8.64 -9.40 1.16
N ASN A 185 9.47 -8.35 1.25
CA ASN A 185 10.91 -8.43 1.05
C ASN A 185 11.70 -8.69 2.33
N GLY A 186 11.03 -9.07 3.42
CA GLY A 186 11.67 -9.57 4.64
C GLY A 186 11.94 -8.52 5.72
N GLU A 187 11.44 -7.30 5.56
CA GLU A 187 11.48 -6.30 6.63
C GLU A 187 10.55 -6.71 7.76
N GLN A 188 11.11 -6.97 8.95
CA GLN A 188 10.32 -7.35 10.13
C GLN A 188 9.83 -6.12 10.90
N THR A 189 10.48 -4.98 10.72
CA THR A 189 10.15 -3.73 11.42
C THR A 189 10.34 -2.58 10.44
N VAL A 190 9.26 -1.83 10.23
CA VAL A 190 9.24 -0.67 9.34
C VAL A 190 9.03 0.56 10.21
N ASP A 191 9.93 1.54 10.13
CA ASP A 191 9.76 2.81 10.85
C ASP A 191 8.64 3.65 10.19
N LYS A 192 7.78 4.25 11.02
CA LYS A 192 6.67 5.07 10.51
C LYS A 192 7.15 6.31 9.78
N THR A 193 8.20 6.98 10.27
CA THR A 193 8.72 8.18 9.64
C THR A 193 9.30 7.86 8.26
N GLU A 194 10.09 6.79 8.14
CA GLU A 194 10.60 6.34 6.85
C GLU A 194 9.46 5.97 5.86
N LEU A 195 8.44 5.26 6.34
CA LEU A 195 7.28 4.91 5.51
C LEU A 195 6.51 6.14 5.04
N THR A 196 6.32 7.13 5.91
CA THR A 196 5.62 8.38 5.59
C THR A 196 6.41 9.21 4.57
N GLU A 197 7.70 9.45 4.80
CA GLU A 197 8.54 10.23 3.88
C GLU A 197 8.57 9.62 2.48
N LEU A 198 8.65 8.29 2.43
CA LEU A 198 8.58 7.50 1.20
C LEU A 198 7.22 7.63 0.50
N ALA A 199 6.12 7.49 1.23
CA ALA A 199 4.78 7.62 0.67
C ALA A 199 4.55 9.01 0.05
N ILE A 200 4.98 10.07 0.73
CA ILE A 200 4.87 11.47 0.25
C ILE A 200 5.62 11.65 -1.06
N VAL A 201 6.89 11.23 -1.14
CA VAL A 201 7.71 11.45 -2.34
C VAL A 201 7.24 10.55 -3.49
N SER A 202 6.84 9.32 -3.19
CA SER A 202 6.45 8.34 -4.22
C SER A 202 5.09 8.61 -4.85
N GLU A 203 4.14 9.19 -4.12
CA GLU A 203 2.83 9.58 -4.68
C GLU A 203 3.00 10.65 -5.78
N ARG A 204 4.02 11.50 -5.71
CA ARG A 204 4.33 12.48 -6.77
C ARG A 204 4.61 11.83 -8.12
N ALA A 205 5.00 10.55 -8.15
CA ALA A 205 5.21 9.82 -9.39
C ALA A 205 3.92 9.58 -10.20
N VAL A 206 2.74 9.68 -9.58
CA VAL A 206 1.45 9.65 -10.32
C VAL A 206 1.03 11.02 -10.87
N GLY A 207 1.88 12.04 -10.74
CA GLY A 207 1.62 13.40 -11.24
C GLY A 207 0.89 14.32 -10.27
N VAL A 208 0.76 13.93 -8.99
CA VAL A 208 0.10 14.72 -7.94
C VAL A 208 1.16 15.30 -6.99
N ASN A 209 1.31 16.63 -6.95
CA ASN A 209 2.23 17.30 -6.03
C ASN A 209 1.57 17.60 -4.68
N SER A 210 1.24 16.56 -3.92
CA SER A 210 0.71 16.65 -2.55
C SER A 210 1.79 17.03 -1.53
N GLY A 211 1.34 17.62 -0.40
CA GLY A 211 2.11 17.69 0.84
C GLY A 211 2.10 16.34 1.58
N GLY A 212 2.39 16.36 2.88
CA GLY A 212 2.52 15.18 3.73
C GLY A 212 1.72 15.24 5.01
#